data_AF-A0A4Y5RSN7-F1
#
_entry.id   AF-A0A4Y5RSN7-F1
#
_cell.length_a   1.000
_cell.length_b   1.000
_cell.length_c   1.000
_cell.angle_alpha   90.00
_cell.angle_beta   90.00
_cell.angle_gamma   90.00
#
_symmetry.space_group_name_H-M   'P 1'
#
loop_
_entity.id
_entity.type
_entity.pdbx_description
1 polymer ?
#
loop_
_entity_poly.entity_id
_entity_poly.type
_entity_poly.pdbx_seq_one_letter_code
_entity_poly.pdbx_strand_id
1 'polypeptide(L)'
;MPQYPWSDGTNYVTQCPIEPGQKFTQQIILSDEEGTLWWHAHSDWARNSVYGAIVILPPRTESFPFPTLMPISPHPNSSNAFLSMANQATCIHAQTKNVHQPELPSTSPTTPTTVIIEYVGNYTPPPSPLLPSFPDVGDSAAVNNFINRLRSLGNDVDVPKKVEEFLFYTLSMNLMPCLKSTCSESTRLLASVNNVSLVLPRQDILQAYYRGINGVYTEDFPDFPHLSYDFTGVVIPEEEAGLNFGTAVRMLEYNTTVEVVFQGANLHIEHPIHLHGYSFYVVGSGLGNYNRIRDLANYNLVDPPLMQTIAVPKSGWTAIRFKANNPGVWYLHCHIERHITWGMGMVFIVKDGERRHEKMLPPPPDMPRC
;
A
#
# COMPACT_ATOMS: atom_id res chain seq x y z
N MET A 1 10.01 -14.54 8.63
CA MET A 1 8.72 -14.15 8.04
C MET A 1 7.67 -15.25 8.25
N PRO A 2 6.37 -14.89 8.28
CA PRO A 2 5.27 -15.80 8.65
C PRO A 2 5.01 -17.02 7.75
N GLN A 3 5.38 -16.98 6.46
CA GLN A 3 5.15 -18.09 5.50
C GLN A 3 3.67 -18.51 5.36
N TYR A 4 2.73 -17.61 5.64
CA TYR A 4 1.31 -17.94 5.80
C TYR A 4 0.36 -17.02 4.99
N PRO A 5 0.41 -17.07 3.65
CA PRO A 5 -0.48 -16.24 2.81
C PRO A 5 -1.96 -16.65 2.89
N TRP A 6 -2.28 -17.83 3.44
CA TRP A 6 -3.66 -18.34 3.54
C TRP A 6 -4.62 -17.49 4.38
N SER A 7 -4.08 -16.63 5.25
CA SER A 7 -4.87 -15.68 6.07
C SER A 7 -4.61 -14.22 5.71
N ASP A 8 -4.03 -13.95 4.53
CA ASP A 8 -3.83 -12.60 4.01
C ASP A 8 -5.16 -11.94 3.59
N GLY A 9 -6.09 -12.70 3.00
CA GLY A 9 -7.48 -12.28 2.83
C GLY A 9 -7.85 -11.60 1.51
N THR A 10 -6.89 -11.42 0.60
CA THR A 10 -7.10 -10.77 -0.69
C THR A 10 -7.95 -11.62 -1.64
N ASN A 11 -9.12 -11.11 -2.03
CA ASN A 11 -10.09 -11.85 -2.85
C ASN A 11 -9.51 -12.24 -4.22
N TYR A 12 -9.66 -13.51 -4.58
CA TYR A 12 -9.11 -14.17 -5.78
C TYR A 12 -7.58 -14.10 -5.95
N VAL A 13 -6.84 -13.57 -4.97
CA VAL A 13 -5.37 -13.66 -4.94
C VAL A 13 -4.94 -14.73 -3.95
N THR A 14 -5.34 -14.62 -2.68
CA THR A 14 -4.97 -15.57 -1.62
C THR A 14 -6.13 -16.43 -1.13
N GLN A 15 -7.38 -16.05 -1.43
CA GLN A 15 -8.54 -16.87 -1.15
C GLN A 15 -9.72 -16.51 -2.07
N CYS A 16 -10.63 -17.47 -2.28
CA CYS A 16 -11.96 -17.16 -2.78
C CYS A 16 -12.83 -16.47 -1.70
N PRO A 17 -13.94 -15.81 -2.09
CA PRO A 17 -14.81 -15.10 -1.15
C PRO A 17 -15.37 -16.02 -0.05
N ILE A 18 -15.58 -15.46 1.14
CA ILE A 18 -16.37 -16.11 2.17
C ILE A 18 -17.85 -15.85 1.84
N GLU A 19 -18.55 -16.85 1.32
CA GLU A 19 -19.94 -16.72 0.89
C GLU A 19 -20.91 -16.44 2.06
N PRO A 20 -22.08 -15.82 1.80
CA PRO A 20 -23.10 -15.59 2.83
C PRO A 20 -23.46 -16.87 3.60
N GLY A 21 -23.40 -16.80 4.93
CA GLY A 21 -23.67 -17.94 5.82
C GLY A 21 -22.47 -18.86 6.06
N GLN A 22 -21.35 -18.67 5.36
CA GLN A 22 -20.10 -19.37 5.63
C GLN A 22 -19.24 -18.63 6.66
N LYS A 23 -18.17 -19.29 7.12
CA LYS A 23 -17.20 -18.78 8.08
C LYS A 23 -15.82 -19.27 7.70
N PHE A 24 -14.82 -18.46 7.99
CA PHE A 24 -13.41 -18.80 7.83
C PHE A 24 -12.63 -18.28 9.02
N THR A 25 -11.68 -19.07 9.51
CA THR A 25 -10.83 -18.68 10.64
C THR A 25 -9.54 -18.08 10.11
N GLN A 26 -9.35 -16.77 10.27
CA GLN A 26 -8.08 -16.11 9.94
C GLN A 26 -7.08 -16.25 11.09
N GLN A 27 -5.84 -16.60 10.75
CA GLN A 27 -4.72 -16.62 11.68
C GLN A 27 -3.80 -15.43 11.39
N ILE A 28 -3.69 -14.51 12.35
CA ILE A 28 -2.78 -13.37 12.28
C ILE A 28 -1.47 -13.75 13.00
N ILE A 29 -0.38 -13.79 12.25
CA ILE A 29 0.96 -14.10 12.76
C ILE A 29 1.77 -12.82 12.72
N LEU A 30 1.91 -12.16 13.88
CA LEU A 30 2.79 -11.01 14.03
C LEU A 30 4.25 -11.48 14.04
N SER A 31 5.10 -10.71 13.38
CA SER A 31 6.54 -10.91 13.29
C SER A 31 7.28 -9.82 14.07
N ASP A 32 7.77 -8.80 13.38
CA ASP A 32 8.49 -7.65 13.95
C ASP A 32 7.60 -6.41 14.08
N GLU A 33 6.31 -6.50 13.72
CA GLU A 33 5.41 -5.36 13.78
C GLU A 33 5.11 -4.94 15.23
N GLU A 34 5.35 -3.66 15.52
CA GLU A 34 4.99 -3.00 16.77
C GLU A 34 4.36 -1.63 16.42
N GLY A 35 3.31 -1.23 17.14
CA GLY A 35 2.63 0.05 16.93
C GLY A 35 1.20 -0.11 16.44
N THR A 36 0.83 0.62 15.39
CA THR A 36 -0.55 0.65 14.88
C THR A 36 -0.60 0.14 13.44
N LEU A 37 -1.34 -0.96 13.26
CA LEU A 37 -1.80 -1.45 11.97
C LEU A 37 -3.33 -1.31 11.92
N TRP A 38 -3.93 -1.88 10.89
CA TRP A 38 -5.37 -1.90 10.71
C TRP A 38 -5.76 -3.14 9.89
N TRP A 39 -6.99 -3.60 10.08
CA TRP A 39 -7.61 -4.62 9.25
C TRP A 39 -8.72 -4.01 8.42
N HIS A 40 -8.99 -4.59 7.26
CA HIS A 40 -10.11 -4.19 6.42
C HIS A 40 -10.58 -5.34 5.54
N ALA A 41 -11.82 -5.24 5.05
CA ALA A 41 -12.29 -6.14 4.00
C ALA A 41 -11.45 -5.96 2.72
N HIS A 42 -11.13 -7.06 2.04
CA HIS A 42 -10.37 -7.05 0.79
C HIS A 42 -11.20 -7.66 -0.34
N SER A 43 -12.47 -7.23 -0.42
CA SER A 43 -13.43 -7.65 -1.44
C SER A 43 -14.24 -6.45 -1.87
N ASP A 44 -14.12 -6.10 -3.15
CA ASP A 44 -14.74 -4.91 -3.73
C ASP A 44 -14.56 -3.68 -2.82
N TRP A 45 -15.60 -2.86 -2.72
CA TRP A 45 -15.58 -1.61 -1.98
C TRP A 45 -15.99 -1.79 -0.50
N ALA A 46 -16.02 -3.03 0.00
CA ALA A 46 -16.56 -3.34 1.33
C ALA A 46 -15.76 -2.66 2.47
N ARG A 47 -14.47 -2.37 2.27
CA ARG A 47 -13.68 -1.62 3.28
C ARG A 47 -14.10 -0.17 3.50
N ASN A 48 -15.05 0.35 2.73
CA ASN A 48 -15.66 1.64 3.04
C ASN A 48 -16.44 1.62 4.37
N SER A 49 -16.86 0.44 4.83
CA SER A 49 -17.56 0.26 6.11
C SER A 49 -17.01 -0.87 6.98
N VAL A 50 -16.23 -1.80 6.41
CA VAL A 50 -15.68 -2.97 7.12
C VAL A 50 -14.17 -2.81 7.30
N TYR A 51 -13.77 -2.16 8.39
CA TYR A 51 -12.38 -1.92 8.77
C TYR A 51 -12.25 -1.63 10.27
N GLY A 52 -11.03 -1.73 10.81
CA GLY A 52 -10.75 -1.39 12.21
C GLY A 52 -9.25 -1.35 12.52
N ALA A 53 -8.90 -0.85 13.71
CA ALA A 53 -7.50 -0.75 14.14
C ALA A 53 -6.96 -2.09 14.69
N ILE A 54 -5.66 -2.31 14.51
CA ILE A 54 -4.87 -3.31 15.24
C ILE A 54 -3.80 -2.56 16.00
N VAL A 55 -3.82 -2.65 17.33
CA VAL A 55 -2.80 -2.04 18.20
C VAL A 55 -1.90 -3.15 18.73
N ILE A 56 -0.62 -3.07 18.38
CA ILE A 56 0.41 -4.02 18.79
C ILE A 56 1.32 -3.32 19.79
N LEU A 57 1.26 -3.78 21.04
CA LEU A 57 2.07 -3.24 22.12
C LEU A 57 3.45 -3.89 22.14
N PRO A 58 4.46 -3.20 22.71
CA PRO A 58 5.76 -3.81 22.95
C PRO A 58 5.64 -5.13 23.70
N PRO A 59 6.57 -6.08 23.49
CA PRO A 59 6.68 -7.25 24.33
C PRO A 59 6.70 -6.87 25.82
N ARG A 60 6.19 -7.74 26.69
CA ARG A 60 6.11 -7.45 28.15
C ARG A 60 7.46 -7.14 28.80
N THR A 61 8.56 -7.48 28.14
CA THR A 61 9.94 -7.27 28.58
C THR A 61 10.53 -5.93 28.10
N GLU A 62 9.82 -5.22 27.23
CA GLU A 62 10.28 -4.01 26.57
C GLU A 62 9.34 -2.83 26.87
N SER A 63 9.83 -1.62 26.61
CA SER A 63 9.08 -0.39 26.78
C SER A 63 9.17 0.42 25.50
N PHE A 64 8.16 1.24 25.24
CA PHE A 64 8.21 2.20 24.14
C PHE A 64 9.49 3.05 24.19
N PRO A 65 10.07 3.41 23.03
CA PRO A 65 11.26 4.26 22.94
C PRO A 65 10.98 5.74 23.27
N PHE A 66 9.78 6.05 23.78
CA PHE A 66 9.34 7.37 24.19
C PHE A 66 8.58 7.29 25.53
N PRO A 67 8.54 8.38 26.31
CA PRO A 67 7.81 8.40 27.58
C PRO A 67 6.33 8.06 27.40
N THR A 68 5.84 7.05 28.13
CA THR A 68 4.40 6.77 28.25
C THR A 68 3.84 7.55 29.42
N LEU A 69 2.89 8.44 29.16
CA LEU A 69 2.30 9.29 30.21
C LEU A 69 1.17 8.61 31.00
N MET A 70 0.75 7.38 30.66
CA MET A 70 -0.13 6.52 31.48
C MET A 70 -0.14 5.08 30.90
N PRO A 71 -0.51 4.05 31.70
CA PRO A 71 -0.79 2.73 31.16
C PRO A 71 -2.03 2.79 30.25
N ILE A 72 -1.91 2.27 29.03
CA ILE A 72 -3.02 2.10 28.09
C ILE A 72 -3.97 1.07 28.71
N SER A 73 -5.02 1.51 29.39
CA SER A 73 -6.14 0.64 29.77
C SER A 73 -7.11 0.57 28.59
N PRO A 74 -7.31 -0.60 27.96
CA PRO A 74 -8.30 -0.73 26.90
C PRO A 74 -9.70 -0.53 27.50
N HIS A 75 -10.32 0.61 27.24
CA HIS A 75 -11.74 0.80 27.49
C HIS A 75 -12.52 0.10 26.37
N PRO A 76 -13.56 -0.72 26.66
CA PRO A 76 -14.19 -1.58 25.65
C PRO A 76 -14.90 -0.86 24.50
N ASN A 77 -15.11 0.47 24.57
CA ASN A 77 -16.05 1.20 23.72
C ASN A 77 -15.47 2.44 23.02
N SER A 78 -14.15 2.62 22.95
CA SER A 78 -13.56 3.74 22.19
C SER A 78 -12.78 3.23 20.98
N SER A 79 -13.45 3.18 19.84
CA SER A 79 -12.78 3.12 18.54
C SER A 79 -12.03 4.45 18.36
N ASN A 80 -10.70 4.39 18.42
CA ASN A 80 -9.77 5.50 18.16
C ASN A 80 -9.75 6.61 19.23
N ALA A 81 -9.01 6.38 20.32
CA ALA A 81 -8.56 7.46 21.20
C ALA A 81 -7.04 7.39 21.40
N PHE A 82 -6.30 8.22 20.68
CA PHE A 82 -4.93 8.58 21.07
C PHE A 82 -5.04 9.66 22.15
N LEU A 83 -4.88 9.28 23.42
CA LEU A 83 -4.67 10.26 24.49
C LEU A 83 -3.23 10.78 24.40
N SER A 84 -3.04 12.00 23.89
CA SER A 84 -1.85 12.78 24.17
C SER A 84 -2.17 13.79 25.27
N MET A 85 -1.50 13.67 26.41
CA MET A 85 -1.43 14.79 27.37
C MET A 85 -0.25 15.65 26.94
N ALA A 86 -0.53 16.76 26.25
CA ALA A 86 0.47 17.79 25.98
C ALA A 86 0.51 18.77 27.16
N ASN A 87 1.70 18.99 27.72
CA ASN A 87 1.96 19.92 28.81
C ASN A 87 2.20 21.34 28.27
N GLN A 88 1.32 21.84 27.41
CA GLN A 88 1.31 23.21 26.89
C GLN A 88 -0.13 23.77 26.88
N ALA A 89 -0.25 25.10 26.96
CA ALA A 89 -1.43 25.88 27.34
C ALA A 89 -2.81 25.24 27.05
N THR A 90 -3.59 25.07 28.11
CA THR A 90 -4.97 24.54 28.15
C THR A 90 -5.92 25.28 27.21
N CYS A 91 -6.31 24.66 26.09
CA CYS A 91 -7.25 25.21 25.10
C CYS A 91 -8.04 24.10 24.38
N ILE A 92 -9.33 24.31 24.07
CA ILE A 92 -10.07 23.41 23.16
C ILE A 92 -9.46 23.50 21.76
N HIS A 93 -8.94 22.38 21.25
CA HIS A 93 -8.39 22.29 19.89
C HIS A 93 -9.32 21.47 19.00
N ALA A 94 -9.57 21.93 17.79
CA ALA A 94 -10.15 21.08 16.78
C ALA A 94 -9.02 20.34 16.03
N GLN A 95 -9.05 19.02 15.94
CA GLN A 95 -8.26 18.30 14.93
C GLN A 95 -9.08 18.23 13.65
N THR A 96 -8.55 18.82 12.59
CA THR A 96 -9.13 18.72 11.25
C THR A 96 -8.27 17.82 10.37
N LYS A 97 -8.91 17.00 9.53
CA LYS A 97 -8.23 16.28 8.45
C LYS A 97 -8.72 16.84 7.12
N ASN A 98 -7.79 17.26 6.28
CA ASN A 98 -8.07 17.65 4.90
C ASN A 98 -7.43 16.64 3.94
N VAL A 99 -8.04 16.47 2.76
CA VAL A 99 -7.54 15.54 1.74
C VAL A 99 -6.58 16.29 0.83
N HIS A 100 -5.39 15.75 0.58
CA HIS A 100 -4.57 16.19 -0.55
C HIS A 100 -5.11 15.54 -1.82
N GLN A 101 -5.40 16.34 -2.84
CA GLN A 101 -5.87 15.84 -4.13
C GLN A 101 -5.22 16.67 -5.26
N PRO A 102 -4.22 16.12 -5.95
CA PRO A 102 -3.61 16.78 -7.09
C PRO A 102 -4.52 16.60 -8.31
N GLU A 103 -5.56 17.43 -8.38
CA GLU A 103 -6.38 17.71 -9.58
C GLU A 103 -7.22 16.55 -10.14
N LEU A 104 -8.51 16.54 -9.82
CA LEU A 104 -9.54 16.16 -10.82
C LEU A 104 -10.32 17.44 -11.19
N PRO A 105 -10.82 17.57 -12.43
CA PRO A 105 -11.88 18.52 -12.75
C PRO A 105 -13.22 18.01 -12.20
N SER A 106 -13.27 17.65 -10.92
CA SER A 106 -14.51 17.30 -10.23
C SER A 106 -14.78 18.37 -9.19
N THR A 107 -15.94 18.99 -9.33
CA THR A 107 -16.65 19.90 -8.43
C THR A 107 -16.95 19.31 -7.04
N SER A 108 -16.15 18.36 -6.55
CA SER A 108 -16.35 17.73 -5.25
C SER A 108 -15.82 18.66 -4.17
N PRO A 109 -16.66 19.30 -3.35
CA PRO A 109 -16.19 20.11 -2.24
C PRO A 109 -15.42 19.23 -1.26
N THR A 110 -14.14 19.52 -1.03
CA THR A 110 -13.38 18.92 0.07
C THR A 110 -13.89 19.52 1.37
N THR A 111 -14.74 18.78 2.08
CA THR A 111 -15.24 19.20 3.39
C THR A 111 -14.30 18.65 4.45
N PRO A 112 -13.56 19.51 5.20
CA PRO A 112 -12.69 19.02 6.27
C PRO A 112 -13.54 18.33 7.34
N THR A 113 -13.04 17.22 7.88
CA THR A 113 -13.65 16.55 9.04
C THR A 113 -13.00 17.09 10.31
N THR A 114 -13.81 17.43 11.31
CA THR A 114 -13.35 18.05 12.57
C THR A 114 -13.67 17.16 13.77
N VAL A 115 -12.71 16.99 14.68
CA VAL A 115 -12.87 16.38 16.01
C VAL A 115 -12.45 17.40 17.07
N ILE A 116 -13.10 17.41 18.24
CA ILE A 116 -12.78 18.33 19.33
C ILE A 116 -11.91 17.62 20.37
N ILE A 117 -10.74 18.20 20.67
CA ILE A 117 -9.90 17.88 21.82
C ILE A 117 -10.27 18.84 22.94
N GLU A 118 -10.92 18.31 23.97
CA GLU A 118 -11.29 19.05 25.17
C GLU A 118 -10.32 18.74 26.31
N TYR A 119 -9.80 19.78 26.95
CA TYR A 119 -8.99 19.61 28.15
C TYR A 119 -9.94 19.40 29.32
N VAL A 120 -9.65 18.42 30.18
CA VAL A 120 -10.40 18.20 31.42
C VAL A 120 -9.63 18.88 32.55
N GLY A 121 -10.24 19.85 33.23
CA GLY A 121 -9.60 20.58 34.32
C GLY A 121 -10.27 21.92 34.62
N ASN A 122 -9.64 22.71 35.50
CA ASN A 122 -10.13 24.04 35.86
C ASN A 122 -9.57 25.10 34.89
N TYR A 123 -10.34 25.43 33.87
CA TYR A 123 -10.03 26.51 32.92
C TYR A 123 -11.33 27.06 32.33
N THR A 124 -11.25 28.26 31.77
CA THR A 124 -12.36 28.85 31.02
C THR A 124 -12.14 28.54 29.54
N PRO A 125 -12.99 27.72 28.89
CA PRO A 125 -12.84 27.41 27.48
C PRO A 125 -13.09 28.66 26.61
N PRO A 126 -12.39 28.80 25.46
CA PRO A 126 -12.68 29.85 24.50
C PRO A 126 -14.12 29.69 23.93
N PRO A 127 -14.73 30.77 23.41
CA PRO A 127 -16.10 30.73 22.90
C PRO A 127 -16.27 29.85 21.64
N SER A 128 -15.17 29.52 20.96
CA SER A 128 -15.14 28.60 19.83
C SER A 128 -13.84 27.78 19.83
N PRO A 129 -13.86 26.54 19.32
CA PRO A 129 -12.64 25.75 19.14
C PRO A 129 -11.64 26.45 18.23
N LEU A 130 -10.35 26.39 18.57
CA LEU A 130 -9.29 26.86 17.69
C LEU A 130 -9.08 25.85 16.57
N LEU A 131 -9.14 26.32 15.31
CA LEU A 131 -8.88 25.51 14.12
C LEU A 131 -7.40 25.63 13.69
N PRO A 132 -6.70 24.52 13.43
CA PRO A 132 -5.34 24.55 12.89
C PRO A 132 -5.33 25.02 11.43
N SER A 133 -4.20 25.57 11.00
CA SER A 133 -3.92 25.83 9.58
C SER A 133 -3.44 24.56 8.87
N PHE A 134 -3.95 24.30 7.68
CA PHE A 134 -3.53 23.17 6.83
C PHE A 134 -2.90 23.69 5.54
N PRO A 135 -1.98 22.92 4.92
CA PRO A 135 -1.60 23.15 3.54
C PRO A 135 -2.82 23.14 2.62
N ASP A 136 -2.70 23.83 1.49
CA ASP A 136 -3.73 23.80 0.44
C ASP A 136 -3.89 22.38 -0.12
N VAL A 137 -5.10 22.05 -0.59
CA VAL A 137 -5.46 20.71 -1.12
C VAL A 137 -4.52 20.25 -2.24
N GLY A 138 -3.97 21.18 -3.02
CA GLY A 138 -3.03 20.91 -4.12
C GLY A 138 -1.55 21.10 -3.78
N ASP A 139 -1.19 21.33 -2.51
CA ASP A 139 0.21 21.61 -2.12
C ASP A 139 1.07 20.34 -2.08
N SER A 140 1.53 19.90 -3.25
CA SER A 140 2.45 18.76 -3.37
C SER A 140 3.80 19.02 -2.71
N ALA A 141 4.22 20.28 -2.53
CA ALA A 141 5.48 20.60 -1.87
C ALA A 141 5.39 20.27 -0.37
N ALA A 142 4.28 20.60 0.29
CA ALA A 142 4.03 20.23 1.68
C ALA A 142 4.04 18.70 1.89
N VAL A 143 3.41 17.95 0.97
CA VAL A 143 3.39 16.47 1.00
C VAL A 143 4.80 15.90 0.88
N ASN A 144 5.54 16.31 -0.15
CA ASN A 144 6.90 15.83 -0.39
C ASN A 144 7.84 16.18 0.78
N ASN A 145 7.73 17.41 1.33
CA ASN A 145 8.51 17.82 2.50
C ASN A 145 8.20 16.98 3.74
N PHE A 146 6.96 16.54 3.93
CA PHE A 146 6.60 15.66 5.03
C PHE A 146 7.15 14.24 4.83
N ILE A 147 6.94 13.65 3.65
CA ILE A 147 7.40 12.29 3.33
C ILE A 147 8.93 12.19 3.43
N ASN A 148 9.66 13.19 2.95
CA ASN A 148 11.13 13.21 2.98
C ASN A 148 11.74 13.27 4.41
N ARG A 149 10.92 13.50 5.44
CA ARG A 149 11.34 13.47 6.85
C ARG A 149 11.21 12.09 7.49
N LEU A 150 10.53 11.15 6.85
CA LEU A 150 10.34 9.81 7.38
C LEU A 150 11.66 9.04 7.36
N ARG A 151 12.02 8.46 8.50
CA ARG A 151 13.23 7.65 8.72
C ARG A 151 12.93 6.52 9.69
N SER A 152 13.64 5.41 9.56
CA SER A 152 13.58 4.34 10.56
C SER A 152 14.26 4.79 11.86
N LEU A 153 13.76 4.30 12.98
CA LEU A 153 14.31 4.59 14.30
C LEU A 153 15.40 3.56 14.67
N GLY A 154 16.51 4.04 15.25
CA GLY A 154 17.55 3.17 15.82
C GLY A 154 18.62 2.72 14.82
N ASN A 155 19.51 1.84 15.29
CA ASN A 155 20.67 1.35 14.51
C ASN A 155 20.44 -0.02 13.85
N ASP A 156 19.34 -0.70 14.17
CA ASP A 156 19.01 -2.05 13.69
C ASP A 156 18.24 -2.03 12.37
N VAL A 157 18.71 -1.23 11.41
CA VAL A 157 18.11 -1.10 10.07
C VAL A 157 18.86 -2.00 9.09
N ASP A 158 18.25 -3.14 8.70
CA ASP A 158 18.83 -4.11 7.77
C ASP A 158 18.46 -3.81 6.30
N VAL A 159 18.92 -2.66 5.81
CA VAL A 159 18.65 -2.25 4.42
C VAL A 159 19.43 -3.16 3.44
N PRO A 160 18.78 -3.81 2.46
CA PRO A 160 19.48 -4.55 1.42
C PRO A 160 20.42 -3.63 0.61
N LYS A 161 21.74 -3.76 0.81
CA LYS A 161 22.74 -2.91 0.13
C LYS A 161 23.08 -3.40 -1.26
N LYS A 162 23.17 -4.73 -1.43
CA LYS A 162 23.36 -5.39 -2.72
C LYS A 162 21.99 -5.79 -3.26
N VAL A 163 21.69 -5.35 -4.47
CA VAL A 163 20.46 -5.68 -5.20
C VAL A 163 20.75 -6.83 -6.16
N GLU A 164 19.92 -7.86 -6.14
CA GLU A 164 20.00 -9.01 -7.05
C GLU A 164 18.99 -8.90 -8.18
N GLU A 165 17.78 -8.40 -7.90
CA GLU A 165 16.72 -8.16 -8.88
C GLU A 165 16.35 -6.67 -8.89
N PHE A 166 16.34 -6.07 -10.08
CA PHE A 166 15.94 -4.68 -10.29
C PHE A 166 14.70 -4.65 -11.19
N LEU A 167 13.62 -4.08 -10.66
CA LEU A 167 12.32 -4.01 -11.31
C LEU A 167 11.93 -2.53 -11.49
N PHE A 168 11.41 -2.19 -12.66
CA PHE A 168 10.97 -0.84 -12.99
C PHE A 168 9.51 -0.87 -13.43
N TYR A 169 8.63 -0.33 -12.59
CA TYR A 169 7.19 -0.44 -12.73
C TYR A 169 6.56 0.93 -12.96
N THR A 170 6.04 1.16 -14.16
CA THR A 170 5.24 2.35 -14.48
C THR A 170 3.83 2.18 -13.93
N LEU A 171 3.32 3.24 -13.29
CA LEU A 171 1.98 3.30 -12.73
C LEU A 171 1.16 4.24 -13.60
N SER A 172 0.17 3.69 -14.29
CA SER A 172 -0.57 4.44 -15.31
C SER A 172 -2.07 4.41 -15.06
N MET A 173 -2.67 5.57 -15.26
CA MET A 173 -4.09 5.71 -15.57
C MET A 173 -4.28 5.56 -17.09
N ASN A 174 -5.26 4.78 -17.50
CA ASN A 174 -5.50 4.43 -18.90
C ASN A 174 -6.97 4.70 -19.31
N LEU A 175 -7.18 4.90 -20.61
CA LEU A 175 -8.50 5.13 -21.21
C LEU A 175 -8.75 4.10 -22.30
N MET A 176 -9.94 3.48 -22.28
CA MET A 176 -10.37 2.54 -23.31
C MET A 176 -11.71 2.97 -23.91
N PRO A 177 -11.89 2.98 -25.24
CA PRO A 177 -13.18 3.29 -25.85
C PRO A 177 -14.30 2.36 -25.34
N CYS A 178 -15.45 2.92 -24.97
CA CYS A 178 -16.64 2.11 -24.69
C CYS A 178 -17.48 1.94 -25.96
N LEU A 179 -17.44 0.74 -26.55
CA LEU A 179 -18.19 0.40 -27.77
C LEU A 179 -19.61 -0.12 -27.50
N LYS A 180 -20.03 -0.24 -26.22
CA LYS A 180 -21.37 -0.71 -25.84
C LYS A 180 -22.25 0.48 -25.46
N SER A 181 -23.51 0.46 -25.88
CA SER A 181 -24.54 1.47 -25.57
C SER A 181 -24.89 1.61 -24.09
N THR A 182 -24.36 0.74 -23.22
CA THR A 182 -24.58 0.74 -21.77
C THR A 182 -23.63 1.67 -21.00
N CYS A 183 -22.61 2.24 -21.64
CA CYS A 183 -21.76 3.23 -20.99
C CYS A 183 -22.36 4.62 -21.09
N SER A 184 -22.35 5.35 -19.98
CA SER A 184 -22.75 6.77 -19.95
C SER A 184 -21.74 7.66 -20.69
N GLU A 185 -20.48 7.25 -20.75
CA GLU A 185 -19.38 7.96 -21.39
C GLU A 185 -18.82 7.17 -22.58
N SER A 186 -18.23 7.88 -23.54
CA SER A 186 -17.58 7.28 -24.72
C SER A 186 -16.31 6.50 -24.39
N THR A 187 -15.78 6.64 -23.17
CA THR A 187 -14.54 6.01 -22.70
C THR A 187 -14.72 5.39 -21.31
N ARG A 188 -13.87 4.40 -21.01
CA ARG A 188 -13.76 3.73 -19.71
C ARG A 188 -12.40 4.05 -19.12
N LEU A 189 -12.38 4.34 -17.83
CA LEU A 189 -11.15 4.48 -17.06
C LEU A 189 -10.66 3.12 -16.61
N LEU A 190 -9.37 2.91 -16.77
CA LEU A 190 -8.64 1.71 -16.39
C LEU A 190 -7.32 2.14 -15.75
N ALA A 191 -6.61 1.16 -15.20
CA ALA A 191 -5.31 1.40 -14.61
C ALA A 191 -4.41 0.17 -14.78
N SER A 192 -3.10 0.38 -14.75
CA SER A 192 -2.13 -0.67 -15.04
C SER A 192 -0.82 -0.47 -14.30
N VAL A 193 -0.07 -1.56 -14.20
CA VAL A 193 1.34 -1.58 -13.83
C VAL A 193 2.12 -2.13 -15.04
N ASN A 194 3.10 -1.38 -15.56
CA ASN A 194 3.80 -1.73 -16.81
C ASN A 194 2.85 -2.05 -17.98
N ASN A 195 1.76 -1.29 -18.10
CA ASN A 195 0.72 -1.47 -19.12
C ASN A 195 -0.02 -2.82 -19.08
N VAL A 196 0.13 -3.58 -17.99
CA VAL A 196 -0.69 -4.75 -17.66
C VAL A 196 -1.78 -4.34 -16.68
N SER A 197 -3.04 -4.54 -17.07
CA SER A 197 -4.22 -4.31 -16.22
C SER A 197 -4.68 -5.64 -15.64
N LEU A 198 -4.52 -5.78 -14.32
CA LEU A 198 -4.84 -7.02 -13.62
C LEU A 198 -6.33 -7.34 -13.73
N VAL A 199 -6.61 -8.56 -14.20
CA VAL A 199 -7.92 -9.18 -14.10
C VAL A 199 -7.86 -10.25 -13.02
N LEU A 200 -8.72 -10.15 -12.01
CA LEU A 200 -8.81 -11.17 -10.97
C LEU A 200 -9.37 -12.48 -11.57
N PRO A 201 -8.74 -13.63 -11.30
CA PRO A 201 -9.20 -14.92 -11.81
C PRO A 201 -10.47 -15.40 -11.07
N ARG A 202 -11.04 -16.53 -11.51
CA ARG A 202 -12.15 -17.21 -10.80
C ARG A 202 -11.68 -18.19 -9.73
N GLN A 203 -10.50 -18.78 -9.94
CA GLN A 203 -9.78 -19.59 -8.99
C GLN A 203 -8.70 -18.71 -8.38
N ASP A 204 -8.58 -18.64 -7.06
CA ASP A 204 -7.54 -17.81 -6.45
C ASP A 204 -6.12 -18.29 -6.81
N ILE A 205 -5.21 -17.32 -6.97
CA ILE A 205 -3.83 -17.54 -7.43
C ILE A 205 -3.07 -18.44 -6.46
N LEU A 206 -3.27 -18.28 -5.15
CA LEU A 206 -2.58 -19.06 -4.12
C LEU A 206 -2.93 -20.56 -4.18
N GLN A 207 -4.21 -20.91 -4.27
CA GLN A 207 -4.62 -22.29 -4.46
C GLN A 207 -4.13 -22.85 -5.80
N ALA A 208 -4.16 -22.04 -6.87
CA ALA A 208 -3.65 -22.45 -8.17
C ALA A 208 -2.15 -22.76 -8.12
N TYR A 209 -1.36 -21.89 -7.49
CA TYR A 209 0.07 -22.09 -7.26
C TYR A 209 0.33 -23.34 -6.41
N TYR A 210 -0.33 -23.45 -5.25
CA TYR A 210 -0.09 -24.56 -4.32
C TYR A 210 -0.46 -25.94 -4.90
N ARG A 211 -1.50 -26.01 -5.73
CA ARG A 211 -1.98 -27.26 -6.34
C ARG A 211 -1.46 -27.50 -7.76
N GLY A 212 -0.69 -26.57 -8.34
CA GLY A 212 -0.22 -26.66 -9.72
C GLY A 212 -1.35 -26.64 -10.75
N ILE A 213 -2.36 -25.80 -10.56
CA ILE A 213 -3.51 -25.66 -11.48
C ILE A 213 -3.10 -24.77 -12.65
N ASN A 214 -3.11 -25.34 -13.85
CA ASN A 214 -2.77 -24.61 -15.08
C ASN A 214 -3.91 -23.68 -15.53
N GLY A 215 -3.54 -22.56 -16.17
CA GLY A 215 -4.48 -21.65 -16.84
C GLY A 215 -5.16 -20.61 -15.95
N VAL A 216 -4.72 -20.46 -14.69
CA VAL A 216 -5.23 -19.43 -13.76
C VAL A 216 -4.43 -18.13 -13.88
N TYR A 217 -3.11 -18.22 -14.01
CA TYR A 217 -2.21 -17.10 -14.16
C TYR A 217 -1.07 -17.45 -15.12
N THR A 218 -0.32 -16.43 -15.55
CA THR A 218 0.92 -16.57 -16.33
C THR A 218 2.11 -16.03 -15.54
N GLU A 219 3.32 -16.52 -15.80
CA GLU A 219 4.54 -16.17 -15.04
C GLU A 219 5.39 -15.09 -15.72
N ASP A 220 4.78 -14.32 -16.63
CA ASP A 220 5.45 -13.41 -17.57
C ASP A 220 5.19 -11.92 -17.26
N PHE A 221 4.92 -11.57 -16.00
CA PHE A 221 4.77 -10.16 -15.64
C PHE A 221 6.09 -9.41 -15.94
N PRO A 222 6.06 -8.29 -16.70
CA PRO A 222 7.27 -7.67 -17.22
C PRO A 222 8.05 -6.89 -16.16
N ASP A 223 9.36 -7.14 -16.10
CA ASP A 223 10.29 -6.46 -15.17
C ASP A 223 10.47 -4.97 -15.47
N PHE A 224 10.22 -4.57 -16.72
CA PHE A 224 10.37 -3.21 -17.24
C PHE A 224 9.18 -2.89 -18.16
N PRO A 225 8.81 -1.60 -18.33
CA PRO A 225 7.84 -1.21 -19.32
C PRO A 225 8.34 -1.60 -20.72
N HIS A 226 7.41 -2.00 -21.59
CA HIS A 226 7.73 -2.40 -22.96
C HIS A 226 8.35 -1.26 -23.78
N LEU A 227 7.87 -0.03 -23.55
CA LEU A 227 8.41 1.17 -24.17
C LEU A 227 8.99 2.11 -23.10
N SER A 228 10.19 2.62 -23.38
CA SER A 228 10.79 3.71 -22.61
C SER A 228 10.48 5.04 -23.30
N TYR A 229 9.85 5.94 -22.56
CA TYR A 229 9.48 7.28 -23.01
C TYR A 229 9.57 8.28 -21.86
N ASP A 230 9.23 9.54 -22.12
CA ASP A 230 9.06 10.52 -21.05
C ASP A 230 7.77 10.21 -20.25
N PHE A 231 7.89 9.36 -19.23
CA PHE A 231 6.75 8.91 -18.42
C PHE A 231 6.03 10.06 -17.71
N THR A 232 6.77 11.13 -17.38
CA THR A 232 6.23 12.35 -16.77
C THR A 232 5.73 13.38 -17.78
N GLY A 233 5.89 13.12 -19.07
CA GLY A 233 5.45 13.98 -20.15
C GLY A 233 3.93 13.99 -20.33
N VAL A 234 3.46 14.93 -21.16
CA VAL A 234 2.04 15.07 -21.52
C VAL A 234 1.63 14.10 -22.63
N VAL A 235 2.59 13.66 -23.44
CA VAL A 235 2.36 12.84 -24.63
C VAL A 235 2.59 11.38 -24.27
N ILE A 236 1.53 10.59 -24.35
CA ILE A 236 1.58 9.13 -24.19
C ILE A 236 1.69 8.51 -25.58
N PRO A 237 2.69 7.64 -25.85
CA PRO A 237 2.77 6.91 -27.11
C PRO A 237 1.49 6.11 -27.38
N GLU A 238 1.02 6.08 -28.63
CA GLU A 238 -0.21 5.36 -29.02
C GLU A 238 -0.11 3.85 -28.71
N GLU A 239 1.10 3.29 -28.78
CA GLU A 239 1.42 1.90 -28.42
C GLU A 239 1.19 1.60 -26.93
N GLU A 240 1.35 2.60 -26.06
CA GLU A 240 1.05 2.53 -24.61
C GLU A 240 -0.41 2.88 -24.30
N ALA A 241 -1.19 3.33 -25.29
CA ALA A 241 -2.63 3.48 -25.16
C ALA A 241 -3.36 2.12 -25.22
N GLY A 242 -2.74 1.11 -25.85
CA GLY A 242 -3.22 -0.27 -25.88
C GLY A 242 -2.91 -0.99 -24.58
N LEU A 243 -3.95 -1.45 -23.88
CA LEU A 243 -3.85 -2.14 -22.59
C LEU A 243 -3.83 -3.66 -22.74
N ASN A 244 -2.90 -4.31 -22.03
CA ASN A 244 -2.90 -5.76 -21.90
C ASN A 244 -3.66 -6.16 -20.64
N PHE A 245 -4.83 -6.78 -20.82
CA PHE A 245 -5.54 -7.41 -19.70
C PHE A 245 -4.98 -8.79 -19.43
N GLY A 246 -4.70 -9.09 -18.16
CA GLY A 246 -4.20 -10.42 -17.81
C GLY A 246 -4.07 -10.65 -16.33
N THR A 247 -3.78 -11.89 -15.97
CA THR A 247 -3.43 -12.32 -14.62
C THR A 247 -1.98 -12.80 -14.67
N ALA A 248 -1.06 -11.88 -14.91
CA ALA A 248 0.37 -12.17 -14.93
C ALA A 248 0.98 -11.95 -13.54
N VAL A 249 1.88 -12.84 -13.13
CA VAL A 249 2.58 -12.79 -11.84
C VAL A 249 4.09 -12.68 -12.04
N ARG A 250 4.79 -12.10 -11.08
CA ARG A 250 6.26 -12.10 -11.03
C ARG A 250 6.74 -13.13 -10.02
N MET A 251 7.40 -14.17 -10.51
CA MET A 251 8.05 -15.19 -9.69
C MET A 251 9.33 -14.65 -9.06
N LEU A 252 9.57 -14.83 -7.77
CA LEU A 252 10.81 -14.45 -7.09
C LEU A 252 11.41 -15.67 -6.40
N GLU A 253 12.72 -15.84 -6.48
CA GLU A 253 13.41 -16.86 -5.70
C GLU A 253 13.46 -16.44 -4.23
N TYR A 254 13.42 -17.44 -3.33
CA TYR A 254 13.52 -17.18 -1.90
C TYR A 254 14.82 -16.46 -1.56
N ASN A 255 14.72 -15.50 -0.63
CA ASN A 255 15.84 -14.75 -0.05
C ASN A 255 16.51 -13.73 -0.98
N THR A 256 16.04 -13.58 -2.22
CA THR A 256 16.54 -12.60 -3.19
C THR A 256 16.32 -11.17 -2.71
N THR A 257 17.30 -10.29 -2.89
CA THR A 257 17.15 -8.86 -2.61
C THR A 257 16.61 -8.11 -3.83
N VAL A 258 15.46 -7.46 -3.66
CA VAL A 258 14.70 -6.84 -4.75
C VAL A 258 14.69 -5.33 -4.56
N GLU A 259 15.01 -4.60 -5.63
CA GLU A 259 14.74 -3.17 -5.76
C GLU A 259 13.59 -2.97 -6.75
N VAL A 260 12.56 -2.26 -6.33
CA VAL A 260 11.45 -1.86 -7.20
C VAL A 260 11.43 -0.36 -7.29
N VAL A 261 11.52 0.17 -8.50
CA VAL A 261 11.28 1.59 -8.79
C VAL A 261 9.88 1.71 -9.35
N PHE A 262 9.02 2.40 -8.62
CA PHE A 262 7.72 2.84 -9.13
C PHE A 262 7.88 4.19 -9.81
N GLN A 263 7.47 4.28 -11.06
CA GLN A 263 7.44 5.51 -11.84
C GLN A 263 5.98 5.93 -12.03
N GLY A 264 5.59 7.06 -11.44
CA GLY A 264 4.32 7.70 -11.77
C GLY A 264 4.34 8.12 -13.23
N ALA A 265 3.38 7.60 -14.00
CA ALA A 265 3.20 7.92 -15.40
C ALA A 265 1.83 8.55 -15.63
N ASN A 266 1.77 9.48 -16.58
CA ASN A 266 0.55 10.19 -16.99
C ASN A 266 -0.01 11.18 -15.93
N LEU A 267 -0.85 12.11 -16.40
CA LEU A 267 -1.15 13.38 -15.72
C LEU A 267 -2.27 13.38 -14.67
N HIS A 268 -2.49 12.29 -13.93
CA HIS A 268 -3.67 12.25 -13.06
C HIS A 268 -3.34 12.50 -11.59
N ILE A 269 -2.87 11.50 -10.84
CA ILE A 269 -2.78 11.62 -9.37
C ILE A 269 -1.59 10.83 -8.79
N GLU A 270 -1.33 11.02 -7.50
CA GLU A 270 -0.38 10.20 -6.74
C GLU A 270 -0.96 8.81 -6.47
N HIS A 271 -0.08 7.82 -6.36
CA HIS A 271 -0.46 6.41 -6.20
C HIS A 271 0.14 5.84 -4.92
N PRO A 272 -0.64 5.62 -3.85
CA PRO A 272 -0.15 4.89 -2.67
C PRO A 272 0.01 3.42 -3.03
N ILE A 273 1.23 2.93 -3.22
CA ILE A 273 1.49 1.53 -3.53
C ILE A 273 1.70 0.76 -2.23
N HIS A 274 0.93 -0.32 -2.08
CA HIS A 274 0.97 -1.25 -0.97
C HIS A 274 1.47 -2.61 -1.44
N LEU A 275 2.30 -3.26 -0.62
CA LEU A 275 2.76 -4.63 -0.84
C LEU A 275 2.36 -5.49 0.36
N HIS A 276 1.59 -6.54 0.08
CA HIS A 276 1.22 -7.55 1.07
C HIS A 276 2.43 -8.41 1.46
N GLY A 277 2.39 -8.98 2.66
CA GLY A 277 3.40 -9.92 3.16
C GLY A 277 4.77 -9.33 3.49
N TYR A 278 4.96 -8.04 3.26
CA TYR A 278 6.23 -7.33 3.46
C TYR A 278 6.03 -5.92 3.97
N SER A 279 6.93 -5.51 4.85
CA SER A 279 7.39 -4.13 4.89
C SER A 279 8.62 -3.98 3.98
N PHE A 280 8.84 -2.79 3.44
CA PHE A 280 9.94 -2.46 2.55
C PHE A 280 10.60 -1.14 2.96
N TYR A 281 11.91 -1.02 2.68
CA TYR A 281 12.64 0.21 2.90
C TYR A 281 12.43 1.16 1.73
N VAL A 282 11.94 2.38 1.99
CA VAL A 282 11.86 3.43 0.95
C VAL A 282 13.22 4.11 0.86
N VAL A 283 14.02 3.73 -0.14
CA VAL A 283 15.43 4.16 -0.23
C VAL A 283 15.60 5.47 -0.99
N GLY A 284 14.61 5.90 -1.77
CA GLY A 284 14.66 7.19 -2.43
C GLY A 284 13.36 7.53 -3.15
N SER A 285 13.12 8.82 -3.33
CA SER A 285 12.01 9.36 -4.12
C SER A 285 12.46 10.62 -4.85
N GLY A 286 11.81 10.95 -5.96
CA GLY A 286 12.14 12.14 -6.73
C GLY A 286 11.03 12.52 -7.70
N LEU A 287 11.16 13.70 -8.29
CA LEU A 287 10.29 14.18 -9.37
C LEU A 287 10.93 13.91 -10.73
N GLY A 288 10.10 13.89 -11.78
CA GLY A 288 10.49 13.58 -13.14
C GLY A 288 10.68 12.08 -13.38
N ASN A 289 11.34 11.75 -14.49
CA ASN A 289 11.71 10.38 -14.79
C ASN A 289 12.91 9.93 -13.95
N TYR A 290 12.82 8.75 -13.37
CA TYR A 290 13.93 8.11 -12.68
C TYR A 290 15.12 7.92 -13.62
N ASN A 291 16.30 8.26 -13.12
CA ASN A 291 17.56 8.02 -13.79
C ASN A 291 18.47 7.23 -12.85
N ARG A 292 18.68 5.95 -13.16
CA ARG A 292 19.44 5.02 -12.31
C ARG A 292 20.86 5.48 -12.01
N ILE A 293 21.53 6.18 -12.92
CA ILE A 293 22.92 6.64 -12.70
C ILE A 293 22.93 7.83 -11.73
N ARG A 294 22.02 8.79 -11.94
CA ARG A 294 21.95 10.02 -11.13
C ARG A 294 21.35 9.76 -9.74
N ASP A 295 20.27 9.00 -9.68
CA ASP A 295 19.40 8.95 -8.50
C ASP A 295 19.88 7.95 -7.45
N LEU A 296 20.57 6.87 -7.87
CA LEU A 296 21.15 5.88 -6.95
C LEU A 296 22.13 6.52 -5.95
N ALA A 297 22.86 7.55 -6.36
CA ALA A 297 23.80 8.27 -5.49
C ALA A 297 23.11 9.01 -4.33
N ASN A 298 21.80 9.28 -4.45
CA ASN A 298 21.01 10.01 -3.46
C ASN A 298 20.19 9.08 -2.55
N TYR A 299 20.36 7.75 -2.67
CA TYR A 299 19.60 6.81 -1.86
C TYR A 299 19.98 6.90 -0.39
N ASN A 300 18.97 6.89 0.47
CA ASN A 300 19.15 6.64 1.88
C ASN A 300 19.30 5.14 2.12
N LEU A 301 20.55 4.69 2.33
CA LEU A 301 20.88 3.30 2.67
C LEU A 301 21.36 3.14 4.12
N VAL A 302 21.06 4.14 4.96
CA VAL A 302 21.44 4.17 6.38
C VAL A 302 20.21 3.94 7.25
N ASP A 303 19.23 4.83 7.15
CA ASP A 303 18.00 4.80 7.97
C ASP A 303 16.71 5.06 7.15
N PRO A 304 16.55 4.49 5.93
CA PRO A 304 15.33 4.65 5.14
C PRO A 304 14.12 4.17 5.95
N PRO A 305 12.95 4.84 5.84
CA PRO A 305 11.76 4.41 6.56
C PRO A 305 11.31 3.04 6.07
N LEU A 306 11.01 2.15 7.02
CA LEU A 306 10.39 0.85 6.78
C LEU A 306 8.87 1.02 6.73
N MET A 307 8.24 0.73 5.59
CA MET A 307 6.82 1.00 5.34
C MET A 307 6.17 -0.17 4.60
N GLN A 308 4.85 -0.29 4.70
CA GLN A 308 4.05 -1.23 3.90
C GLN A 308 3.35 -0.56 2.72
N THR A 309 3.19 0.77 2.80
CA THR A 309 2.52 1.59 1.78
C THR A 309 3.27 2.90 1.60
N ILE A 310 3.53 3.30 0.37
CA ILE A 310 4.20 4.56 0.06
C ILE A 310 3.51 5.28 -1.11
N ALA A 311 3.32 6.59 -0.98
CA ALA A 311 2.80 7.42 -2.05
C ALA A 311 3.87 7.64 -3.12
N VAL A 312 3.58 7.23 -4.35
CA VAL A 312 4.39 7.53 -5.53
C VAL A 312 3.89 8.84 -6.12
N PRO A 313 4.75 9.87 -6.27
CA PRO A 313 4.34 11.15 -6.83
C PRO A 313 3.80 11.00 -8.26
N LYS A 314 2.77 11.77 -8.61
CA LYS A 314 2.13 11.83 -9.94
C LYS A 314 3.15 11.93 -11.09
N SER A 315 4.09 12.87 -10.97
CA SER A 315 5.15 13.11 -11.96
C SER A 315 6.51 12.88 -11.32
N GLY A 316 6.68 11.70 -10.74
CA GLY A 316 7.89 11.33 -10.02
C GLY A 316 8.03 9.84 -9.85
N TRP A 317 8.95 9.45 -9.00
CA TRP A 317 9.30 8.06 -8.76
C TRP A 317 9.57 7.81 -7.28
N THR A 318 9.47 6.55 -6.89
CA THR A 318 9.86 6.08 -5.55
C THR A 318 10.49 4.71 -5.69
N ALA A 319 11.64 4.53 -5.05
CA ALA A 319 12.41 3.31 -5.03
C ALA A 319 12.29 2.64 -3.65
N ILE A 320 11.94 1.37 -3.66
CA ILE A 320 11.87 0.54 -2.46
C ILE A 320 12.85 -0.63 -2.56
N ARG A 321 13.29 -1.12 -1.40
CA ARG A 321 14.04 -2.38 -1.29
C ARG A 321 13.42 -3.29 -0.25
N PHE A 322 13.32 -4.56 -0.59
CA PHE A 322 12.95 -5.60 0.36
C PHE A 322 13.69 -6.89 0.02
N LYS A 323 13.59 -7.85 0.94
CA LYS A 323 14.15 -9.18 0.76
C LYS A 323 13.01 -10.17 0.60
N ALA A 324 13.00 -10.95 -0.47
CA ALA A 324 11.95 -11.91 -0.78
C ALA A 324 12.03 -13.17 0.11
N ASN A 325 11.97 -13.02 1.42
CA ASN A 325 12.18 -14.07 2.43
C ASN A 325 10.87 -14.56 3.09
N ASN A 326 9.73 -14.40 2.41
CA ASN A 326 8.40 -14.81 2.85
C ASN A 326 7.75 -15.63 1.72
N PRO A 327 7.98 -16.95 1.66
CA PRO A 327 7.37 -17.82 0.65
C PRO A 327 5.85 -17.69 0.65
N GLY A 328 5.28 -17.48 -0.52
CA GLY A 328 3.85 -17.25 -0.66
C GLY A 328 3.46 -16.41 -1.88
N VAL A 329 2.18 -16.06 -1.91
CA VAL A 329 1.56 -15.26 -2.97
C VAL A 329 1.17 -13.91 -2.36
N TRP A 330 1.73 -12.84 -2.88
CA TRP A 330 1.66 -11.51 -2.27
C TRP A 330 1.18 -10.46 -3.27
N TYR A 331 0.10 -9.78 -2.90
CA TYR A 331 -0.51 -8.76 -3.75
C TYR A 331 0.24 -7.43 -3.63
N LEU A 332 0.54 -6.80 -4.78
CA LEU A 332 1.04 -5.43 -4.85
C LEU A 332 0.01 -4.61 -5.60
N HIS A 333 -0.47 -3.51 -5.01
CA HIS A 333 -1.51 -2.71 -5.63
C HIS A 333 -1.52 -1.25 -5.17
N CYS A 334 -2.16 -0.40 -5.95
CA CYS A 334 -2.50 0.94 -5.50
C CYS A 334 -3.60 0.87 -4.43
N HIS A 335 -3.46 1.59 -3.33
CA HIS A 335 -4.38 1.55 -2.19
C HIS A 335 -5.60 2.48 -2.36
N ILE A 336 -5.83 2.98 -3.58
CA ILE A 336 -7.05 3.68 -4.00
C ILE A 336 -7.98 2.64 -4.60
N GLU A 337 -9.14 2.42 -3.96
CA GLU A 337 -10.03 1.30 -4.30
C GLU A 337 -10.41 1.23 -5.78
N ARG A 338 -10.70 2.40 -6.34
CA ARG A 338 -11.01 2.55 -7.75
C ARG A 338 -9.88 2.05 -8.65
N HIS A 339 -8.62 2.33 -8.31
CA HIS A 339 -7.45 1.90 -9.09
C HIS A 339 -7.21 0.39 -8.97
N ILE A 340 -7.48 -0.20 -7.80
CA ILE A 340 -7.48 -1.67 -7.62
C ILE A 340 -8.48 -2.30 -8.60
N THR A 341 -9.74 -1.85 -8.56
CA THR A 341 -10.79 -2.39 -9.44
C THR A 341 -10.57 -2.12 -10.92
N TRP A 342 -9.72 -1.14 -11.25
CA TRP A 342 -9.33 -0.79 -12.62
C TRP A 342 -8.10 -1.54 -13.11
N GLY A 343 -7.45 -2.34 -12.25
CA GLY A 343 -6.35 -3.24 -12.61
C GLY A 343 -4.95 -2.74 -12.24
N MET A 344 -4.81 -1.69 -11.42
CA MET A 344 -3.50 -1.25 -10.91
C MET A 344 -3.03 -2.14 -9.75
N GLY A 345 -2.67 -3.36 -10.10
CA GLY A 345 -2.03 -4.29 -9.20
C GLY A 345 -1.35 -5.41 -9.96
N MET A 346 -0.55 -6.18 -9.25
CA MET A 346 0.13 -7.37 -9.74
C MET A 346 0.43 -8.29 -8.56
N VAL A 347 0.94 -9.49 -8.82
CA VAL A 347 1.20 -10.48 -7.76
C VAL A 347 2.64 -10.95 -7.82
N PHE A 348 3.32 -10.92 -6.67
CA PHE A 348 4.59 -11.62 -6.49
C PHE A 348 4.31 -13.02 -5.98
N ILE A 349 4.93 -14.02 -6.59
CA ILE A 349 5.00 -15.37 -6.01
C ILE A 349 6.43 -15.61 -5.57
N VAL A 350 6.64 -15.65 -4.26
CA VAL A 350 7.94 -15.95 -3.67
C VAL A 350 8.01 -17.45 -3.44
N LYS A 351 8.94 -18.10 -4.14
CA LYS A 351 9.10 -19.56 -4.08
C LYS A 351 9.62 -20.01 -2.72
N ASP A 352 9.47 -21.30 -2.46
CA ASP A 352 10.10 -21.98 -1.34
C ASP A 352 11.64 -21.93 -1.44
N GLY A 353 12.29 -21.72 -0.30
CA GLY A 353 13.70 -22.00 -0.11
C GLY A 353 13.99 -23.49 0.13
N GLU A 354 15.24 -23.77 0.48
CA GLU A 354 15.73 -25.13 0.67
C GLU A 354 15.31 -25.71 2.02
N ARG A 355 15.36 -24.89 3.08
CA ARG A 355 15.14 -25.36 4.45
C ARG A 355 13.66 -25.41 4.81
N ARG A 356 13.31 -26.24 5.79
CA ARG A 356 11.90 -26.41 6.23
C ARG A 356 11.21 -25.11 6.66
N HIS A 357 11.93 -24.17 7.28
CA HIS A 357 11.42 -22.87 7.72
C HIS A 357 11.50 -21.79 6.63
N GLU A 358 11.80 -22.19 5.40
CA GLU A 358 11.84 -21.34 4.21
C GLU A 358 10.76 -21.82 3.24
N LYS A 359 9.75 -22.55 3.72
CA LYS A 359 8.69 -23.14 2.90
C LYS A 359 7.35 -22.60 3.30
N MET A 360 6.50 -22.35 2.31
CA MET A 360 5.12 -21.94 2.56
C MET A 360 4.41 -23.03 3.39
N LEU A 361 3.73 -22.59 4.44
CA LEU A 361 2.97 -23.49 5.30
C LEU A 361 1.73 -24.04 4.55
N PRO A 362 1.23 -25.22 4.91
CA PRO A 362 0.07 -25.80 4.26
C PRO A 362 -1.22 -25.00 4.53
N PRO A 363 -2.23 -25.09 3.63
CA PRO A 363 -3.50 -24.41 3.81
C PRO A 363 -4.26 -24.93 5.03
N PRO A 364 -5.07 -24.08 5.70
CA PRO A 364 -6.02 -24.54 6.70
C PRO A 364 -7.14 -25.36 6.06
N PRO A 365 -7.79 -26.27 6.81
CA PRO A 365 -8.80 -27.18 6.28
C PRO A 365 -10.12 -26.49 5.91
N ASP A 366 -10.38 -25.29 6.43
CA ASP A 366 -11.60 -24.50 6.24
C ASP A 366 -11.46 -23.38 5.19
N MET A 367 -10.44 -23.45 4.31
CA MET A 367 -10.30 -22.50 3.19
C MET A 367 -11.60 -22.36 2.39
N PRO A 368 -12.05 -21.13 2.07
CA PRO A 368 -13.18 -20.91 1.20
C PRO A 368 -12.99 -21.58 -0.16
N ARG A 369 -14.07 -22.13 -0.71
CA ARG A 369 -14.04 -22.82 -2.00
C ARG A 369 -14.16 -21.85 -3.15
N CYS A 370 -13.40 -22.17 -4.20
CA CYS A 370 -13.69 -21.81 -5.58
C CYS A 370 -14.37 -23.04 -6.23
#